data_AF-A0A7W2I4L0-F1
#
_entry.id   AF-A0A7W2I4L0-F1
#
_cell.length_a   1.000
_cell.length_b   1.000
_cell.length_c   1.000
_cell.angle_alpha   90.00
_cell.angle_beta   90.00
_cell.angle_gamma   90.00
#
_symmetry.space_group_name_H-M   'P 1'
#
loop_
_entity.id
_entity.type
_entity.pdbx_description
1 polymer ?
#
loop_
_entity_poly.entity_id
_entity_poly.type
_entity_poly.pdbx_seq_one_letter_code
_entity_poly.pdbx_strand_id
1 'polypeptide(L)' 'MTARSKAREIQSPKPEFSRSQIAAAKLIVKRDKEGKGKVPITPDILRAASFDL' A
#
# COMPACT_ATOMS: atom_id res chain seq x y z
N MET A 1 -24.61 -0.74 39.07
CA MET A 1 -23.75 0.11 38.20
C MET A 1 -22.70 -0.81 37.58
N THR A 2 -22.92 -1.31 36.37
CA THR A 2 -22.06 -2.31 35.73
C THR A 2 -21.01 -1.60 34.88
N ALA A 3 -19.73 -1.78 35.26
CA ALA A 3 -18.58 -1.20 34.58
C ALA A 3 -18.49 -1.73 33.14
N ARG A 4 -18.67 -0.82 32.15
CA ARG A 4 -18.36 -1.10 30.75
C ARG A 4 -16.84 -1.12 30.61
N SER A 5 -16.26 -2.32 30.56
CA SER A 5 -14.87 -2.53 30.15
C SER A 5 -14.68 -1.97 28.75
N LYS A 6 -14.08 -0.78 28.64
CA LYS A 6 -13.58 -0.23 27.38
C LYS A 6 -12.44 -1.13 26.91
N ALA A 7 -12.76 -2.11 26.06
CA ALA A 7 -11.78 -2.81 25.27
C ALA A 7 -10.94 -1.76 24.53
N ARG A 8 -9.64 -1.70 24.83
CA ARG A 8 -8.70 -0.88 24.07
C ARG A 8 -8.64 -1.52 22.68
N GLU A 9 -9.37 -0.94 21.74
CA GLU A 9 -9.16 -1.19 20.32
C GLU A 9 -7.68 -0.91 20.04
N ILE A 10 -6.92 -1.99 19.86
CA ILE A 10 -5.57 -1.93 19.32
C ILE A 10 -5.78 -1.45 17.90
N GLN A 11 -5.60 -0.14 17.66
CA GLN A 11 -5.60 0.41 16.31
C GLN A 11 -4.38 -0.18 15.60
N SER A 12 -4.58 -1.30 14.92
CA SER A 12 -3.60 -1.80 13.97
C SER A 12 -3.28 -0.65 13.01
N PRO A 13 -2.00 -0.28 12.84
CA PRO A 13 -1.66 0.81 11.94
C PRO A 13 -2.24 0.50 10.57
N LYS A 14 -3.07 1.40 10.05
CA LYS A 14 -3.60 1.24 8.69
C LYS A 14 -2.40 1.16 7.75
N PRO A 15 -2.37 0.16 6.83
CA PRO A 15 -1.30 0.09 5.87
C PRO A 15 -1.24 1.40 5.06
N GLU A 16 -0.03 1.91 4.85
CA GLU A 16 0.19 3.19 4.15
C GLU A 16 -0.42 3.18 2.73
N PHE A 17 -0.40 2.01 2.09
CA PHE A 17 -0.99 1.78 0.77
C PHE A 17 -2.06 0.70 0.82
N SER A 18 -3.16 0.95 0.10
CA SER A 18 -4.16 -0.08 -0.18
C SER A 18 -3.60 -1.16 -1.11
N ARG A 19 -4.17 -2.36 -1.04
CA ARG A 19 -3.84 -3.48 -1.94
C ARG A 19 -3.89 -3.09 -3.41
N SER A 20 -4.89 -2.30 -3.82
CA SER A 20 -5.04 -1.82 -5.19
C SER A 20 -3.90 -0.88 -5.60
N GLN A 21 -3.44 -0.01 -4.70
CA GLN A 21 -2.30 0.87 -4.96
C GLN A 21 -0.99 0.07 -5.09
N ILE A 22 -0.77 -0.93 -4.25
CA ILE A 22 0.39 -1.82 -4.33
C ILE A 22 0.38 -2.58 -5.68
N ALA A 23 -0.76 -3.13 -6.07
CA ALA A 23 -0.91 -3.85 -7.35
C ALA A 23 -0.65 -2.94 -8.55
N ALA A 24 -1.21 -1.73 -8.55
CA ALA A 24 -0.99 -0.74 -9.60
C ALA A 24 0.48 -0.32 -9.67
N ALA A 25 1.12 -0.05 -8.54
CA ALA A 25 2.54 0.32 -8.48
C ALA A 25 3.44 -0.79 -9.02
N LYS A 26 3.20 -2.05 -8.63
CA LYS A 26 3.91 -3.22 -9.19
C LYS A 26 3.75 -3.33 -10.71
N LEU A 27 2.55 -3.10 -11.24
CA LEU A 27 2.30 -3.12 -12.68
C LEU A 27 3.03 -1.99 -13.41
N ILE A 28 3.03 -0.78 -12.85
CA ILE A 28 3.73 0.37 -13.43
C ILE A 28 5.24 0.08 -13.51
N VAL A 29 5.86 -0.35 -12.41
CA VAL A 29 7.29 -0.72 -12.36
C VAL A 29 7.61 -1.85 -13.34
N LYS A 30 6.75 -2.87 -13.45
CA LYS A 30 6.95 -3.96 -14.39
C LYS A 30 6.93 -3.45 -15.84
N ARG A 31 5.93 -2.65 -16.23
CA ARG A 31 5.81 -2.12 -17.59
C ARG A 31 6.95 -1.18 -17.95
N ASP A 32 7.42 -0.39 -16.99
CA ASP A 32 8.59 0.47 -17.14
C ASP A 32 9.84 -0.33 -17.49
N LYS A 33 10.12 -1.42 -16.76
CA LYS A 33 11.21 -2.37 -17.06
C LYS A 33 11.10 -3.03 -18.44
N GLU A 34 9.89 -3.24 -18.93
CA GLU A 34 9.63 -3.77 -20.28
C GLU A 34 9.80 -2.71 -21.39
N GLY A 35 10.10 -1.44 -21.05
CA GLY A 35 10.13 -0.31 -21.99
C GLY A 35 8.75 0.12 -22.48
N LYS A 36 7.67 -0.35 -21.82
CA LYS A 36 6.26 -0.06 -22.15
C LYS A 36 5.60 0.86 -21.13
N GLY A 37 6.36 1.37 -20.17
CA GLY A 37 5.91 2.31 -19.16
C GLY A 37 5.50 3.63 -19.82
N LYS A 38 4.28 4.08 -19.53
CA LYS A 38 3.79 5.42 -19.94
C LYS A 38 3.64 6.38 -18.77
N VAL A 39 3.89 5.88 -17.55
CA VAL A 39 3.74 6.62 -16.31
C VAL A 39 5.13 6.79 -15.71
N PRO A 40 5.57 8.01 -15.38
CA PRO A 40 6.85 8.24 -14.74
C PRO A 40 6.92 7.53 -13.38
N ILE A 41 8.04 6.87 -13.12
CA ILE A 41 8.30 6.20 -11.85
C ILE A 41 8.66 7.26 -10.81
N THR A 42 7.77 7.47 -9.84
CA THR A 42 8.02 8.35 -8.69
C THR A 42 8.51 7.54 -7.48
N PRO A 43 9.15 8.19 -6.48
CA PRO A 43 9.55 7.52 -5.25
C PRO A 43 8.39 6.82 -4.52
N ASP A 44 7.19 7.40 -4.53
CA ASP A 44 6.00 6.80 -3.92
C ASP A 44 5.55 5.53 -4.65
N ILE A 45 5.67 5.47 -5.98
CA ILE A 45 5.38 4.26 -6.76
C ILE A 45 6.38 3.16 -6.42
N LEU A 46 7.67 3.50 -6.31
CA LEU A 46 8.69 2.52 -5.90
C LEU A 46 8.43 2.01 -4.48
N ARG A 47 8.09 2.91 -3.56
CA ARG A 47 7.75 2.57 -2.18
C ARG A 47 6.50 1.67 -2.13
N ALA A 48 5.44 2.01 -2.84
CA ALA A 48 4.24 1.17 -2.90
C ALA A 48 4.51 -0.20 -3.55
N ALA A 49 5.36 -0.26 -4.57
CA ALA A 49 5.69 -1.51 -5.26
C ALA A 49 6.56 -2.47 -4.43
N SER A 50 7.26 -1.97 -3.40
CA SER A 50 8.08 -2.82 -2.51
C SER A 50 7.28 -3.56 -1.44
N PHE A 51 6.01 -3.22 -1.23
CA PHE A 51 5.15 -3.94 -0.28
C PHE A 51 4.69 -5.28 -0.85
N ASP A 52 4.60 -6.30 0.00
CA ASP A 52 3.97 -7.57 -0.33
C ASP A 52 2.45 -7.52 -0.20
N LEU A 53 1.78 -8.36 -0.99
CA LEU A 53 0.33 -8.36 -1.22
C LEU A 53 -0.30 -9.63 -0.65
#